data_AF-A0A353DX06-F1
#
_entry.id   AF-A0A353DX06-F1
#
_cell.length_a   1.000
_cell.length_b   1.000
_cell.length_c   1.000
_cell.angle_alpha   90.00
_cell.angle_beta   90.00
_cell.angle_gamma   90.00
#
_symmetry.space_group_name_H-M   'P 1'
#
loop_
_entity.id
_entity.type
_entity.pdbx_description
1 polymer ?
#
loop_
_entity_poly.entity_id
_entity_poly.type
_entity_poly.pdbx_seq_one_letter_code
_entity_poly.pdbx_strand_id
1 'polypeptide(L)'
;MGPWLDFSMSHSLSAWMRVIGWWICLLLLVSGCQKGTLPPLPWTEDDPVWTGQDGSLESPSKRDREKGDGETPTIIPMLNAPLGGVVSVHQALRFVILDFPLNTMPEVDQRLFIYRGKQKVGMVKITGPQEGSHIAADLVEGEAKAGDQVRPD
;
A
#
# COMPACT_ATOMS: atom_id res chain seq x y z
N MET A 1 -59.60 -48.04 11.71
CA MET A 1 -59.01 -46.68 11.86
C MET A 1 -57.55 -46.80 11.49
N GLY A 2 -57.11 -46.43 10.29
CA GLY A 2 -56.81 -45.06 9.88
C GLY A 2 -55.33 -45.04 9.43
N PRO A 3 -54.93 -44.28 8.42
CA PRO A 3 -54.15 -44.83 7.31
C PRO A 3 -52.69 -44.40 7.26
N TRP A 4 -51.93 -45.23 6.54
CA TRP A 4 -50.63 -44.92 5.94
C TRP A 4 -50.71 -43.63 5.11
N LEU A 5 -49.75 -42.74 5.32
CA LEU A 5 -49.48 -41.60 4.43
C LEU A 5 -48.00 -41.65 4.05
N ASP A 6 -47.75 -42.34 2.95
CA ASP A 6 -46.66 -42.05 2.05
C ASP A 6 -46.68 -40.56 1.68
N PHE A 7 -45.59 -39.86 1.97
CA PHE A 7 -45.27 -38.59 1.33
C PHE A 7 -44.09 -38.81 0.38
N SER A 8 -44.46 -39.29 -0.80
CA SER A 8 -43.74 -39.13 -2.06
C SER A 8 -43.61 -37.63 -2.40
N MET A 9 -42.61 -37.30 -3.23
CA MET A 9 -42.31 -35.99 -3.84
C MET A 9 -41.58 -34.99 -2.92
N SER A 10 -40.27 -34.80 -3.11
CA SER A 10 -39.81 -33.80 -4.09
C SER A 10 -38.32 -33.97 -4.46
N HIS A 11 -38.04 -34.89 -5.39
CA HIS A 11 -36.77 -34.89 -6.12
C HIS A 11 -36.89 -33.93 -7.31
N SER A 12 -36.97 -32.61 -7.07
CA SER A 12 -37.01 -31.62 -8.17
C SER A 12 -36.47 -30.25 -7.78
N LEU A 13 -35.43 -30.20 -6.94
CA LEU A 13 -34.80 -28.94 -6.54
C LEU A 13 -33.34 -28.82 -7.00
N SER A 14 -32.68 -29.92 -7.40
CA SER A 14 -31.25 -29.89 -7.76
C SER A 14 -30.95 -29.61 -9.23
N ALA A 15 -31.92 -29.80 -10.14
CA ALA A 15 -31.71 -29.56 -11.57
C ALA A 15 -31.81 -28.07 -11.93
N TRP A 16 -32.81 -27.36 -11.41
CA TRP A 16 -33.02 -25.93 -11.68
C TRP A 16 -31.93 -25.05 -11.05
N MET A 17 -31.43 -25.38 -9.85
CA MET A 17 -30.36 -24.63 -9.20
C MET A 17 -29.03 -24.70 -9.94
N ARG A 18 -28.76 -25.79 -10.67
CA ARG A 18 -27.56 -25.93 -11.51
C ARG A 18 -27.65 -25.09 -12.79
N VAL A 19 -28.82 -25.04 -13.42
CA VAL A 19 -29.06 -24.23 -14.62
C VAL A 19 -28.98 -22.74 -14.29
N ILE A 20 -29.59 -22.32 -13.16
CA ILE A 20 -29.54 -20.93 -12.68
C ILE A 20 -28.11 -20.53 -12.29
N GLY A 21 -27.38 -21.39 -11.57
CA GLY A 21 -25.98 -21.13 -11.22
C GLY A 21 -25.09 -21.00 -12.45
N TRP A 22 -25.32 -21.82 -13.47
CA TRP A 22 -24.56 -21.74 -14.72
C TRP A 22 -24.89 -20.49 -15.53
N TRP A 23 -26.16 -20.07 -15.57
CA TRP A 23 -26.58 -18.82 -16.19
C TRP A 23 -26.02 -17.59 -15.46
N ILE A 24 -25.99 -17.58 -14.12
CA ILE A 24 -25.38 -16.51 -13.33
C ILE A 24 -23.86 -16.43 -13.57
N CYS A 25 -23.16 -17.57 -13.59
CA CYS A 25 -21.73 -17.61 -13.94
C CYS A 25 -21.47 -17.13 -15.37
N LEU A 26 -22.32 -17.49 -16.33
CA LEU A 26 -22.20 -17.03 -17.71
C LEU A 26 -22.45 -15.51 -17.83
N LEU A 27 -23.42 -14.98 -17.09
CA LEU A 27 -23.73 -13.54 -17.06
C LEU A 27 -22.59 -12.71 -16.42
N LEU A 28 -21.90 -13.26 -15.41
CA LEU A 28 -20.76 -12.60 -14.78
C LEU A 28 -19.49 -12.64 -15.65
N LEU A 29 -19.33 -13.64 -16.53
CA LEU A 29 -18.17 -13.76 -17.42
C LEU A 29 -18.21 -12.82 -18.64
N VAL A 30 -19.38 -12.30 -19.04
CA VAL A 30 -19.53 -11.45 -20.23
C VAL A 30 -19.39 -9.94 -19.93
N SER A 31 -19.49 -9.53 -18.67
CA SER A 31 -19.35 -8.11 -18.27
C SER A 31 -17.98 -7.83 -17.64
N GLY A 32 -16.94 -7.68 -18.46
CA GLY A 32 -15.60 -7.43 -17.93
C GLY A 32 -14.53 -6.85 -18.83
N CYS A 33 -14.84 -6.27 -20.00
CA CYS A 33 -13.88 -5.47 -20.76
C CYS A 33 -14.35 -4.01 -20.82
N GLN A 34 -14.13 -3.25 -19.74
CA GLN A 34 -14.17 -1.80 -19.81
C GLN A 34 -12.90 -1.32 -20.51
N LYS A 35 -13.02 -1.02 -21.80
CA LYS A 35 -11.98 -0.32 -22.59
C LYS A 35 -11.97 1.14 -22.15
N GLY A 36 -11.37 1.41 -21.00
CA GLY A 36 -11.08 2.77 -20.57
C GLY A 36 -9.93 3.31 -21.39
N THR A 37 -10.21 4.25 -22.29
CA THR A 37 -9.18 5.12 -22.85
C THR A 37 -8.54 5.88 -21.69
N LEU A 38 -7.26 5.60 -21.43
CA LEU A 38 -6.47 6.38 -20.47
C LEU A 38 -6.39 7.83 -20.98
N PRO A 39 -6.60 8.84 -20.11
CA PRO A 39 -6.25 10.21 -20.47
C PRO A 39 -4.75 10.30 -20.76
N PRO A 40 -4.32 11.12 -21.74
CA PRO A 40 -2.91 11.33 -22.02
C PRO A 40 -2.19 11.80 -20.76
N LEU A 41 -1.00 11.24 -20.53
CA LEU A 41 -0.15 11.59 -19.40
C LEU A 41 0.24 13.07 -19.48
N PRO A 42 0.32 13.78 -18.35
CA PRO A 42 0.53 15.24 -18.31
C PRO A 42 1.96 15.67 -18.62
N TRP A 43 2.87 14.75 -18.96
CA TRP A 43 4.23 15.10 -19.38
C TRP A 43 4.27 15.45 -20.87
N THR A 44 3.52 16.48 -21.27
CA THR A 44 3.94 17.21 -22.45
C THR A 44 5.28 17.83 -22.08
N GLU A 45 6.33 17.31 -22.71
CA GLU A 45 7.69 17.77 -22.63
C GLU A 45 7.77 19.22 -23.11
N ASP A 46 7.70 20.18 -22.18
CA ASP A 46 8.34 21.48 -22.39
C ASP A 46 9.82 21.28 -22.08
N ASP A 47 10.55 20.67 -23.02
CA ASP A 47 12.02 20.69 -22.99
C ASP A 47 12.47 22.16 -23.03
N PRO A 48 13.19 22.68 -22.01
CA PRO A 48 13.74 24.02 -22.13
C PRO A 48 14.78 24.01 -23.26
N VAL A 49 14.48 24.73 -24.34
CA VAL A 49 15.44 25.06 -25.40
C VAL A 49 16.63 25.76 -24.75
N TRP A 50 17.79 25.09 -24.76
CA TRP A 50 19.04 25.68 -24.30
C TRP A 50 19.47 26.80 -25.24
N THR A 51 19.12 28.04 -24.92
CA THR A 51 19.70 29.22 -25.56
C THR A 51 21.07 29.46 -24.94
N GLY A 52 22.11 28.99 -25.63
CA GLY A 52 23.52 29.10 -25.22
C GLY A 52 24.00 30.55 -25.10
N GLN A 53 23.68 31.19 -23.98
CA GLN A 53 24.42 32.33 -23.46
C GLN A 53 25.09 31.87 -22.15
N ASP A 54 26.17 31.13 -22.35
CA ASP A 54 27.24 30.99 -21.39
C ASP A 54 27.88 32.37 -21.18
N GLY A 55 27.44 33.04 -20.11
CA GLY A 55 28.15 34.19 -19.57
C GLY A 55 29.59 33.80 -19.28
N SER A 56 30.50 34.36 -20.08
CA SER A 56 31.94 34.41 -19.91
C SER A 56 32.34 34.46 -18.44
N LEU A 57 33.14 33.48 -17.99
CA LEU A 57 33.80 33.51 -16.68
C LEU A 57 34.90 34.58 -16.70
N GLU A 58 34.50 35.85 -16.66
CA GLU A 58 35.41 36.93 -16.30
C GLU A 58 35.57 36.90 -14.77
N SER A 59 36.67 36.30 -14.31
CA SER A 59 37.08 36.25 -12.91
C SER A 59 37.17 37.65 -12.30
N PRO A 60 36.24 38.07 -11.40
CA PRO A 60 36.37 39.33 -10.72
C PRO A 60 37.27 39.14 -9.49
N SER A 61 38.27 40.00 -9.43
CA SER A 61 39.30 40.05 -8.41
C SER A 61 38.75 40.08 -6.97
N LYS A 62 39.53 39.48 -6.09
CA LYS A 62 39.47 39.43 -4.62
C LYS A 62 39.32 40.83 -4.00
N ARG A 63 38.10 41.36 -3.92
CA ARG A 63 37.58 42.48 -3.09
C ARG A 63 36.14 42.56 -3.59
N ASP A 64 35.18 41.89 -2.96
CA ASP A 64 34.26 42.57 -2.05
C ASP A 64 33.63 41.55 -1.11
N ARG A 65 33.88 41.77 0.19
CA ARG A 65 33.04 41.22 1.26
C ARG A 65 31.79 42.08 1.30
N GLU A 66 30.64 41.56 0.87
CA GLU A 66 29.37 42.02 1.41
C GLU A 66 28.41 40.84 1.52
N LYS A 67 27.83 40.74 2.71
CA LYS A 67 27.20 39.57 3.32
C LYS A 67 25.80 39.37 2.73
N GLY A 68 25.71 38.63 1.63
CA GLY A 68 24.47 38.03 1.14
C GLY A 68 24.16 36.74 1.91
N ASP A 69 23.06 36.77 2.63
CA ASP A 69 22.31 35.67 3.21
C ASP A 69 22.05 34.56 2.20
N GLY A 70 22.99 33.62 2.12
CA GLY A 70 22.79 32.34 1.45
C GLY A 70 21.73 31.54 2.19
N GLU A 71 20.49 31.62 1.71
CA GLU A 71 19.42 30.70 2.09
C GLU A 71 19.76 29.34 1.51
N THR A 72 20.61 28.60 2.23
CA THR A 72 20.83 27.18 1.99
C THR A 72 19.46 26.51 2.03
N PRO A 73 19.07 25.70 1.01
CA PRO A 73 17.83 24.94 1.09
C PRO A 73 17.89 24.15 2.38
N THR A 74 17.00 24.48 3.31
CA THR A 74 16.90 23.78 4.58
C THR A 74 16.42 22.39 4.25
N ILE A 75 17.35 21.43 4.16
CA ILE A 75 17.03 20.02 4.11
C ILE A 75 16.42 19.70 5.47
N ILE A 76 15.09 19.68 5.54
CA ILE A 76 14.38 19.23 6.73
C ILE A 76 14.49 17.70 6.71
N PRO A 77 15.31 17.07 7.58
CA PRO A 77 15.29 15.62 7.68
C PRO A 77 13.88 15.22 8.13
N MET A 78 13.22 14.39 7.34
CA MET A 78 11.93 13.81 7.71
C MET A 78 12.20 12.74 8.78
N LEU A 79 12.51 13.19 10.01
CA LEU A 79 13.03 12.39 11.12
C LEU A 79 12.09 11.24 11.54
N ASN A 80 10.85 11.23 11.04
CA ASN A 80 9.83 10.22 11.34
C ASN A 80 9.13 9.71 10.07
N ALA A 81 9.86 9.58 8.95
CA ALA A 81 9.32 8.91 7.77
C ALA A 81 8.84 7.49 8.13
N PRO A 82 7.64 7.07 7.67
CA PRO A 82 7.19 5.70 7.83
C PRO A 82 8.20 4.73 7.20
N LEU A 83 8.59 3.70 7.95
CA LEU A 83 9.43 2.63 7.44
C LEU A 83 8.63 1.78 6.43
N GLY A 84 7.34 1.59 6.69
CA GLY A 84 6.50 0.75 5.85
C GLY A 84 5.02 0.93 6.13
N GLY A 85 4.23 0.05 5.51
CA GLY A 85 2.79 -0.01 5.66
C GLY A 85 2.30 -1.41 5.97
N VAL A 86 1.13 -1.51 6.59
CA VAL A 86 0.45 -2.79 6.82
C VAL A 86 -0.32 -3.18 5.55
N VAL A 87 -0.01 -4.33 4.96
CA VAL A 87 -0.70 -4.84 3.76
C VAL A 87 -1.90 -5.69 4.16
N SER A 88 -1.72 -6.58 5.13
CA SER A 88 -2.74 -7.52 5.57
C SER A 88 -2.66 -7.79 7.06
N VAL A 89 -3.80 -8.10 7.67
CA VAL A 89 -3.92 -8.36 9.10
C VAL A 89 -4.82 -9.57 9.31
N HIS A 90 -4.32 -10.52 10.08
CA HIS A 90 -5.09 -11.65 10.57
C HIS A 90 -5.35 -11.49 12.07
N GLN A 91 -6.45 -10.82 12.42
CA GLN A 91 -6.74 -10.42 13.81
C GLN A 91 -6.85 -11.60 14.78
N ALA A 92 -7.44 -12.72 14.35
CA ALA A 92 -7.61 -13.90 15.21
C ALA A 92 -6.28 -14.57 15.60
N LEU A 93 -5.26 -14.45 14.74
CA LEU A 93 -3.92 -15.00 15.00
C LEU A 93 -2.94 -13.91 15.45
N ARG A 94 -3.40 -12.66 15.57
CA ARG A 94 -2.59 -11.48 15.89
C ARG A 94 -1.35 -11.38 15.00
N PHE A 95 -1.53 -11.60 13.71
CA PHE A 95 -0.44 -11.62 12.74
C PHE A 95 -0.66 -10.56 11.67
N VAL A 96 0.41 -9.90 11.26
CA VAL A 96 0.37 -8.85 10.23
C VAL A 96 1.45 -9.07 9.19
N ILE A 97 1.14 -8.73 7.94
CA ILE A 97 2.10 -8.62 6.86
C ILE A 97 2.40 -7.15 6.63
N LEU A 98 3.67 -6.81 6.73
CA LEU A 98 4.19 -5.47 6.55
C LEU A 98 4.91 -5.37 5.21
N ASP A 99 4.85 -4.21 4.57
CA ASP A 99 5.57 -3.88 3.34
C ASP A 99 6.51 -2.71 3.54
N PHE A 100 7.77 -2.89 3.15
CA PHE A 100 8.87 -1.93 3.29
C PHE A 100 9.49 -1.66 1.90
N PRO A 101 8.81 -0.92 1.00
CA PRO A 101 9.27 -0.77 -0.38
C PRO A 101 10.42 0.24 -0.53
N LEU A 102 10.51 1.22 0.37
CA LEU A 102 11.47 2.35 0.28
C LEU A 102 12.54 2.32 1.37
N ASN A 103 12.46 1.39 2.32
CA ASN A 103 13.31 1.36 3.50
C ASN A 103 14.00 0.00 3.62
N THR A 104 15.14 -0.02 4.31
CA THR A 104 15.81 -1.26 4.67
C THR A 104 14.87 -2.14 5.50
N MET A 105 14.86 -3.43 5.22
CA MET A 105 14.05 -4.40 5.96
C MET A 105 14.44 -4.39 7.44
N PRO A 106 13.48 -4.34 8.37
CA PRO A 106 13.76 -4.43 9.80
C PRO A 106 14.31 -5.82 10.18
N GLU A 107 15.10 -5.85 11.25
CA GLU A 107 15.66 -7.10 11.77
C GLU A 107 14.59 -7.95 12.47
N VAL A 108 14.81 -9.26 12.52
CA VAL A 108 13.95 -10.17 13.30
C VAL A 108 14.04 -9.80 14.78
N ASP A 109 12.93 -9.97 15.51
CA ASP A 109 12.71 -9.56 16.90
C ASP A 109 12.69 -8.04 17.15
N GLN A 110 12.87 -7.20 16.12
CA GLN A 110 12.68 -5.77 16.23
C GLN A 110 11.20 -5.43 16.52
N ARG A 111 10.98 -4.46 17.41
CA ARG A 111 9.64 -3.92 17.71
C ARG A 111 9.41 -2.66 16.91
N LEU A 112 8.22 -2.55 16.34
CA LEU A 112 7.78 -1.39 15.57
C LEU A 112 6.40 -0.94 16.04
N PHE A 113 6.12 0.35 15.88
CA PHE A 113 4.83 0.92 16.20
C PHE A 113 3.96 1.08 14.96
N ILE A 114 2.68 0.76 15.13
CA ILE A 114 1.66 0.98 14.12
C ILE A 114 0.94 2.29 14.43
N TYR A 115 0.85 3.14 13.41
CA TYR A 115 0.19 4.42 13.43
C TYR A 115 -0.96 4.47 12.43
N ARG A 116 -2.11 4.95 12.90
CA ARG A 116 -3.21 5.37 12.03
C ARG A 116 -3.24 6.89 11.99
N GLY A 117 -2.73 7.45 10.90
CA GLY A 117 -2.48 8.90 10.79
C GLY A 117 -1.40 9.35 11.79
N LYS A 118 -1.80 10.06 12.86
CA LYS A 118 -0.91 10.56 13.91
C LYS A 118 -1.03 9.82 15.24
N GLN A 119 -1.94 8.84 15.34
CA GLN A 119 -2.21 8.11 16.57
C GLN A 119 -1.54 6.73 16.53
N LYS A 120 -0.82 6.39 17.60
CA LYS A 120 -0.33 5.03 17.83
C LYS A 120 -1.52 4.12 18.14
N VAL A 121 -1.71 3.08 17.34
CA VAL A 121 -2.82 2.13 17.46
C VAL A 121 -2.37 0.74 17.90
N GLY A 122 -1.07 0.43 17.77
CA GLY A 122 -0.54 -0.85 18.18
C GLY A 122 0.98 -0.95 18.13
N MET A 123 1.47 -2.13 18.48
CA MET A 123 2.89 -2.50 18.45
C MET A 123 3.01 -3.90 17.86
N VAL A 124 3.99 -4.07 16.97
CA VAL A 124 4.32 -5.34 16.35
C VAL A 124 5.75 -5.73 16.63
N LYS A 125 6.02 -7.03 16.68
CA LYS A 125 7.35 -7.60 16.73
C LYS A 125 7.60 -8.34 15.41
N ILE A 126 8.69 -8.03 14.74
CA ILE A 126 9.09 -8.74 13.52
C ILE A 126 9.43 -10.18 13.88
N THR A 127 8.80 -11.14 13.21
CA THR A 127 9.04 -12.59 13.43
C THR A 127 9.52 -13.29 12.17
N GLY A 128 9.28 -12.71 11.00
CA GLY A 128 9.53 -13.35 9.72
C GLY A 128 8.45 -14.39 9.37
N PRO A 129 8.51 -15.03 8.20
CA PRO A 129 9.53 -14.93 7.15
C PRO A 129 9.51 -13.60 6.39
N GLN A 130 10.59 -13.33 5.65
CA GLN A 130 10.71 -12.21 4.71
C GLN A 130 10.59 -12.72 3.26
N GLU A 131 9.80 -12.05 2.44
CA GLU A 131 9.65 -12.30 1.01
C GLU A 131 9.65 -10.97 0.24
N GLY A 132 10.73 -10.69 -0.49
CA GLY A 132 10.87 -9.41 -1.20
C GLY A 132 10.85 -8.22 -0.24
N SER A 133 9.89 -7.31 -0.44
CA SER A 133 9.62 -6.16 0.45
C SER A 133 8.64 -6.47 1.58
N HIS A 134 8.13 -7.70 1.64
CA HIS A 134 7.19 -8.11 2.67
C HIS A 134 7.87 -8.85 3.82
N ILE A 135 7.40 -8.60 5.03
CA ILE A 135 7.83 -9.34 6.21
C ILE A 135 6.66 -9.55 7.16
N ALA A 136 6.66 -10.73 7.74
CA ALA A 136 5.68 -11.15 8.73
C ALA A 136 6.05 -10.66 10.15
N ALA A 137 5.04 -10.23 10.89
CA ALA A 137 5.19 -9.73 12.24
C ALA A 137 4.00 -10.10 13.12
N ASP A 138 4.28 -10.28 14.41
CA ASP A 138 3.29 -10.58 15.43
C ASP A 138 2.81 -9.28 16.09
N LEU A 139 1.50 -9.13 16.23
CA LEU A 139 0.87 -8.00 16.91
C LEU A 139 0.92 -8.20 18.43
N VAL A 140 1.85 -7.50 19.06
CA VAL A 140 2.08 -7.53 20.52
C VAL A 140 0.96 -6.79 21.24
N GLU A 141 0.62 -5.58 20.78
CA GLU A 141 -0.35 -4.71 21.44
C GLU A 141 -1.28 -4.02 20.45
N GLY A 142 -2.50 -3.74 20.90
CA GLY A 142 -3.48 -2.98 20.14
C GLY A 142 -4.05 -3.73 18.94
N GLU A 143 -4.38 -2.96 17.91
CA GLU A 143 -5.00 -3.41 16.66
C GLU A 143 -4.28 -2.83 15.45
N ALA A 144 -4.22 -3.62 14.38
CA ALA A 144 -3.71 -3.21 13.09
C ALA A 144 -4.81 -3.28 12.04
N LYS A 145 -4.72 -2.42 11.02
CA LYS A 145 -5.54 -2.47 9.81
C LYS A 145 -4.65 -2.25 8.59
N ALA A 146 -5.04 -2.85 7.46
CA ALA A 146 -4.41 -2.56 6.18
C ALA A 146 -4.42 -1.05 5.89
N GLY A 147 -3.27 -0.52 5.45
CA GLY A 147 -3.02 0.89 5.21
C GLY A 147 -2.51 1.69 6.43
N ASP A 148 -2.40 1.08 7.62
CA ASP A 148 -1.74 1.72 8.75
C ASP A 148 -0.21 1.82 8.49
N GLN A 149 0.43 2.84 9.07
CA GLN A 149 1.85 3.16 8.88
C GLN A 149 2.69 2.51 9.97
N VAL A 150 3.87 2.03 9.61
CA VAL A 150 4.83 1.45 10.55
C VAL A 150 6.01 2.39 10.76
N ARG A 151 6.40 2.58 12.02
CA ARG A 151 7.50 3.45 12.44
C ARG A 151 8.38 2.74 13.47
N PRO A 152 9.67 3.10 13.56
CA PRO A 152 10.53 2.60 14.64
C PRO A 152 10.03 3.14 15.99
N ASP A 153 10.38 2.45 17.06
CA ASP A 153 10.22 2.91 18.45
C ASP A 153 11.06 4.19 18.69
#